data_AF-A0A0C2VZY9-F1
#
_entry.id   AF-A0A0C2VZY9-F1
#
_cell.length_a   1.000
_cell.length_b   1.000
_cell.length_c   1.000
_cell.angle_alpha   90.00
_cell.angle_beta   90.00
_cell.angle_gamma   90.00
#
_symmetry.space_group_name_H-M   'P 1'
#
loop_
_entity.id
_entity.type
_entity.pdbx_description
1 polymer ?
#
loop_
_entity_poly.entity_id
_entity_poly.type
_entity_poly.pdbx_seq_one_letter_code
_entity_poly.pdbx_strand_id
1 'polypeptide(L)'
;LGCRRKPFINKFQNDKSSEWSAFLHVRMTHYFIIESLHLECDPSQPDGCSRCRPAPVTICCDLHNPELLSLYKSPLIKIPRQPGQSRLVEREMNVEDKENQQKFDTELQNALETWRRAQVESKYGRATLRNLGPSLVMGEKVRDRIVDCARHGKIKTTANLERETKW
;
A
#
# COMPACT_ATOMS: atom_id res chain seq x y z
N LEU A 1 17.03 13.88 -30.69
CA LEU A 1 17.57 12.59 -30.21
C LEU A 1 16.73 12.17 -29.00
N GLY A 2 16.36 10.90 -28.97
CA GLY A 2 15.12 10.43 -28.36
C GLY A 2 15.10 10.39 -26.84
N CYS A 3 13.98 10.82 -26.28
CA CYS A 3 13.54 10.36 -24.98
C CYS A 3 12.01 10.28 -24.98
N ARG A 4 11.52 9.20 -25.59
CA ARG A 4 10.13 8.73 -25.52
C ARG A 4 10.08 7.66 -24.44
N ARG A 5 10.10 8.02 -23.16
CA ARG A 5 9.89 7.00 -22.13
C ARG A 5 8.47 6.45 -22.27
N LYS A 6 8.37 5.21 -22.73
CA LYS A 6 7.25 4.35 -22.34
C LYS A 6 7.26 4.30 -20.81
N PRO A 7 6.11 4.48 -20.13
CA PRO A 7 6.05 4.40 -18.68
C PRO A 7 6.67 3.07 -18.23
N PHE A 8 7.48 3.12 -17.17
CA PHE A 8 7.94 1.92 -16.49
C PHE A 8 6.70 1.19 -15.98
N ILE A 9 6.20 0.21 -16.73
CA ILE A 9 5.29 -0.82 -16.20
C ILE A 9 6.16 -1.84 -15.47
N ASN A 10 6.95 -1.39 -14.48
CA ASN A 10 7.38 -2.31 -13.45
C ASN A 10 6.17 -2.46 -12.54
N LYS A 11 5.40 -3.53 -12.78
CA LYS A 11 4.62 -4.13 -11.70
C LYS A 11 5.64 -4.42 -10.60
N PHE A 12 5.65 -3.61 -9.55
CA PHE A 12 6.14 -4.08 -8.27
C PHE A 12 5.23 -5.26 -7.92
N GLN A 13 5.64 -6.48 -8.28
CA GLN A 13 5.08 -7.70 -7.73
C GLN A 13 5.47 -7.72 -6.26
N ASN A 14 4.74 -6.97 -5.45
CA ASN A 14 4.62 -7.28 -4.06
C ASN A 14 3.49 -8.31 -3.99
N ASP A 15 3.85 -9.59 -3.89
CA ASP A 15 2.96 -10.77 -3.96
C ASP A 15 1.91 -10.86 -2.84
N LYS A 16 1.40 -9.76 -2.29
CA LYS A 16 0.45 -9.77 -1.17
C LYS A 16 -0.69 -8.74 -1.24
N SER A 17 -1.08 -8.27 -2.42
CA SER A 17 -2.27 -7.41 -2.58
C SER A 17 -3.06 -7.75 -3.84
N SER A 18 -3.57 -8.98 -3.94
CA SER A 18 -4.38 -9.44 -5.08
C SER A 18 -5.87 -9.04 -5.02
N GLU A 19 -6.33 -8.35 -3.96
CA GLU A 19 -7.76 -7.99 -3.83
C GLU A 19 -8.09 -6.50 -3.99
N TRP A 20 -7.10 -5.61 -3.87
CA TRP A 20 -7.33 -4.16 -4.06
C TRP A 20 -7.15 -3.71 -5.52
N SER A 21 -6.74 -4.62 -6.41
CA SER A 21 -6.47 -4.30 -7.81
C SER A 21 -7.73 -4.00 -8.64
N ALA A 22 -8.93 -4.39 -8.20
CA ALA A 22 -10.15 -4.19 -8.97
C ALA A 22 -10.71 -2.76 -8.89
N PHE A 23 -10.56 -2.06 -7.75
CA PHE A 23 -11.16 -0.73 -7.55
C PHE A 23 -10.35 0.42 -8.16
N LEU A 24 -9.04 0.24 -8.36
CA LEU A 24 -8.19 1.24 -9.02
C LEU A 24 -8.19 1.13 -10.56
N HIS A 25 -8.79 0.08 -11.14
CA HIS A 25 -8.79 -0.12 -12.60
C HIS A 25 -9.77 0.78 -13.36
N VAL A 26 -10.74 1.42 -12.71
CA VAL A 26 -11.80 2.16 -13.41
C VAL A 26 -11.45 3.65 -13.61
N ARG A 27 -10.30 4.14 -13.13
CA ARG A 27 -10.02 5.59 -13.14
C ARG A 27 -8.66 6.03 -13.70
N MET A 28 -8.03 5.21 -14.55
CA MET A 28 -6.75 5.54 -15.21
C MET A 28 -6.71 5.22 -16.72
N THR A 29 -7.86 5.23 -17.40
CA THR A 29 -7.95 4.94 -18.85
C THR A 29 -8.20 6.18 -19.70
N HIS A 30 -7.64 7.34 -19.36
CA HIS A 30 -7.54 8.45 -20.30
C HIS A 30 -6.10 8.99 -20.31
N TYR A 31 -5.19 8.16 -20.83
CA TYR A 31 -3.95 8.69 -21.39
C TYR A 31 -4.32 9.39 -22.71
N PHE A 32 -4.59 10.70 -22.63
CA PHE A 32 -4.51 11.55 -23.80
C PHE A 32 -3.03 11.55 -24.25
N ILE A 33 -2.74 10.84 -25.33
CA ILE A 33 -1.63 11.24 -26.19
C ILE A 33 -2.06 12.62 -26.69
N ILE A 34 -1.52 13.68 -26.10
CA ILE A 34 -1.67 15.02 -26.68
C ILE A 34 -0.84 14.97 -27.96
N GLU A 35 -1.49 14.58 -29.06
CA GLU A 35 -0.98 14.85 -30.39
C GLU A 35 -0.79 16.36 -30.47
N SER A 36 0.47 16.78 -30.57
CA SER A 36 0.79 18.20 -30.52
C SER A 36 0.27 18.85 -31.81
N LEU A 37 -0.81 19.62 -31.71
CA LEU A 37 -1.49 20.30 -32.84
C LEU A 37 -0.64 21.39 -33.52
N HIS A 38 0.58 21.64 -33.04
CA HIS A 38 1.49 22.66 -33.58
C HIS A 38 1.85 22.50 -35.06
N LEU A 39 1.72 21.30 -35.63
CA LEU A 39 2.00 21.01 -37.03
C LEU A 39 0.88 21.48 -37.97
N GLU A 40 -0.32 21.75 -37.44
CA GLU A 40 -1.46 22.24 -38.22
C GLU A 40 -1.30 23.72 -38.64
N CYS A 41 -0.47 24.47 -37.92
CA CYS A 41 -0.28 25.91 -38.13
C CYS A 41 0.62 26.23 -39.34
N ASP A 42 1.60 25.39 -39.63
CA ASP A 42 2.50 25.55 -40.78
C ASP A 42 3.02 24.18 -41.23
N PRO A 43 2.38 23.56 -42.24
CA PRO A 43 2.76 22.23 -42.72
C PRO A 43 4.07 22.24 -43.52
N SER A 44 4.65 23.40 -43.83
CA SER A 44 5.94 23.51 -44.52
C SER A 44 7.13 23.29 -43.58
N GLN A 45 6.92 23.43 -42.26
CA GLN A 45 7.94 23.26 -41.24
C GLN A 45 7.70 21.98 -40.43
N PRO A 46 8.73 21.13 -40.23
CA PRO A 46 8.58 19.84 -39.55
C PRO A 46 8.22 19.97 -38.06
N ASP A 47 8.45 21.13 -37.45
CA ASP A 47 8.20 21.43 -36.04
C ASP A 47 7.14 22.53 -35.84
N GLY A 48 6.40 22.91 -36.89
CA GLY A 48 5.45 24.03 -36.86
C GLY A 48 6.10 25.41 -36.81
N CYS A 49 5.27 26.46 -36.82
CA CYS A 49 5.76 27.85 -36.86
C CYS A 49 6.50 28.25 -35.57
N SER A 50 7.26 29.35 -35.61
CA SER A 50 8.02 29.85 -34.45
C SER A 50 7.18 30.10 -33.19
N ARG A 51 5.87 30.34 -33.34
CA ARG A 51 4.91 30.57 -32.26
C ARG A 51 4.29 29.30 -31.70
N CYS A 52 4.09 28.29 -32.54
CA CYS A 52 3.40 27.05 -32.17
C CYS A 52 4.37 25.92 -31.82
N ARG A 53 5.62 25.98 -32.25
CA ARG A 53 6.63 24.97 -31.94
C ARG A 53 6.84 24.83 -30.43
N PRO A 54 6.79 23.61 -29.85
CA PRO A 54 7.15 23.37 -28.47
C PRO A 54 8.57 23.88 -28.19
N ALA A 55 8.77 24.48 -27.02
CA ALA A 55 10.10 24.85 -26.58
C ALA A 55 10.99 23.59 -26.51
N PRO A 56 12.23 23.63 -27.00
CA PRO A 56 13.14 22.50 -26.90
C PRO A 56 13.39 22.19 -25.42
N VAL A 57 13.02 20.99 -24.99
CA VAL A 57 13.33 20.51 -23.64
C VAL A 57 14.83 20.26 -23.53
N THR A 58 15.50 21.02 -22.67
CA THR A 58 16.94 20.89 -22.41
C THR A 58 17.27 19.66 -21.55
N ILE A 59 16.30 19.18 -20.77
CA ILE A 59 16.40 17.98 -19.94
C ILE A 59 15.15 17.12 -20.20
N CYS A 60 15.33 15.87 -20.63
CA CYS A 60 14.18 15.00 -20.89
C CYS A 60 13.48 14.53 -19.59
N CYS A 61 14.25 14.13 -18.58
CA CYS A 61 13.75 13.69 -17.28
C CYS A 61 14.89 13.62 -16.26
N ASP A 62 14.53 13.53 -14.99
CA ASP A 62 15.45 13.54 -13.84
C ASP A 62 16.47 12.40 -13.84
N LEU A 63 16.27 11.37 -14.68
CA LEU A 63 17.24 10.28 -14.86
C LEU A 63 18.36 10.60 -15.85
N HIS A 64 18.15 11.56 -16.75
CA HIS A 64 19.19 11.99 -17.70
C HIS A 64 20.01 13.17 -17.18
N ASN A 65 19.66 13.71 -16.00
CA ASN A 65 20.48 14.66 -15.29
C ASN A 65 21.04 14.00 -14.00
N PRO A 66 22.31 13.53 -14.01
CA PRO A 66 22.90 12.88 -12.84
C PRO A 66 22.95 13.77 -11.60
N GLU A 67 22.93 15.10 -11.76
CA GLU A 67 22.86 16.05 -10.64
C GLU A 67 21.53 15.96 -9.89
N LEU A 68 20.42 15.63 -10.56
CA LEU A 68 19.10 15.50 -9.93
C LEU A 68 18.95 14.22 -9.10
N LEU A 69 19.74 13.17 -9.40
CA LEU A 69 19.79 11.97 -8.55
C LEU A 69 20.29 12.25 -7.13
N SER A 70 21.10 13.31 -6.96
CA SER A 70 21.60 13.70 -5.64
C SER A 70 20.48 14.12 -4.68
N LEU A 71 19.38 14.70 -5.20
CA LEU A 71 18.21 15.12 -4.44
C LEU A 71 17.44 13.94 -3.82
N TYR A 72 17.59 12.75 -4.39
CA TYR A 72 16.92 11.53 -3.92
C TYR A 72 17.80 10.65 -3.03
N LYS A 73 19.02 11.10 -2.70
CA LYS A 73 19.89 10.40 -1.74
C LYS A 73 19.37 10.62 -0.32
N SER A 74 18.48 9.76 0.14
CA SER A 74 18.14 9.69 1.56
C SER A 74 19.12 8.78 2.31
N PRO A 75 19.52 9.13 3.54
CA PRO A 75 20.32 8.23 4.36
C PRO A 75 19.52 6.95 4.62
N LEU A 76 20.14 5.79 4.36
CA LEU A 76 19.53 4.52 4.71
C LEU A 76 19.47 4.39 6.23
N ILE A 77 18.29 4.62 6.80
CA ILE A 77 18.04 4.40 8.23
C ILE A 77 18.09 2.89 8.47
N LYS A 78 19.14 2.41 9.14
CA LYS A 78 19.21 1.02 9.60
C LYS A 78 18.18 0.83 10.71
N ILE A 79 17.05 0.22 10.38
CA ILE A 79 16.03 -0.13 11.35
C ILE A 79 16.62 -1.23 12.27
N PRO A 80 16.62 -1.05 13.61
CA PRO A 80 17.08 -2.08 14.54
C PRO A 80 16.33 -3.39 14.29
N ARG A 81 17.05 -4.53 14.38
CA ARG A 81 16.42 -5.84 14.26
C ARG A 81 15.48 -6.04 15.45
N GLN A 82 14.19 -5.93 15.19
CA GLN A 82 13.16 -6.24 16.18
C GLN A 82 13.16 -7.75 16.47
N PRO A 83 12.84 -8.15 17.71
CA PRO A 83 12.67 -9.56 18.05
C PRO A 83 11.71 -10.26 17.07
N GLY A 84 12.01 -11.51 16.77
CA GLY A 84 11.16 -12.34 15.93
C GLY A 84 9.82 -12.61 16.60
N GLN A 85 8.78 -12.75 15.79
CA GLN A 85 7.48 -13.25 16.24
C GLN A 85 7.63 -14.70 16.71
N SER A 86 6.96 -15.08 17.80
CA SER A 86 7.08 -16.44 18.30
C SER A 86 6.36 -17.44 17.39
N ARG A 87 6.94 -18.63 17.20
CA ARG A 87 6.32 -19.69 16.40
C ARG A 87 5.04 -20.19 17.06
N LEU A 88 3.94 -20.23 16.32
CA LEU A 88 2.69 -20.85 16.76
C LEU A 88 2.77 -22.33 16.41
N VAL A 89 2.47 -23.20 17.37
CA VAL A 89 2.49 -24.66 17.20
C VAL A 89 1.07 -25.13 17.40
N GLU A 90 0.56 -25.86 16.41
CA GLU A 90 -0.80 -26.41 16.50
C GLU A 90 -0.90 -27.38 17.67
N ARG A 91 -1.91 -27.17 18.51
CA ARG A 91 -2.19 -28.01 19.65
C ARG A 91 -3.22 -29.06 19.25
N GLU A 92 -2.93 -30.32 19.56
CA GLU A 92 -3.93 -31.38 19.49
C GLU A 92 -5.02 -31.12 20.53
N MET A 93 -6.26 -31.04 20.05
CA MET A 93 -7.46 -30.79 20.84
C MET A 93 -8.53 -31.79 20.41
N ASN A 94 -9.37 -32.21 21.35
CA ASN A 94 -10.56 -32.99 21.01
C ASN A 94 -11.56 -32.13 20.21
N VAL A 95 -12.62 -32.76 19.69
CA VAL A 95 -13.59 -32.08 18.82
C VAL A 95 -14.32 -30.96 19.56
N GLU A 96 -14.75 -31.20 20.80
CA GLU A 96 -15.50 -30.24 21.61
C GLU A 96 -14.67 -28.99 21.96
N ASP A 97 -13.42 -29.17 22.37
CA ASP A 97 -12.47 -28.10 22.67
C ASP A 97 -12.16 -27.27 21.42
N LYS A 98 -12.04 -27.91 20.23
CA LYS A 98 -11.87 -27.21 18.95
C LYS A 98 -13.05 -26.31 18.63
N GLU A 99 -14.27 -26.82 18.79
CA GLU A 99 -15.48 -26.03 18.55
C GLU A 99 -15.61 -24.86 19.51
N ASN A 100 -15.32 -25.08 20.80
CA ASN A 100 -15.34 -24.02 21.79
C ASN A 100 -14.26 -22.96 21.52
N GLN A 101 -13.04 -23.37 21.17
CA GLN A 101 -11.97 -22.45 20.79
C GLN A 101 -12.35 -21.62 19.56
N GLN A 102 -12.94 -22.24 18.54
CA GLN A 102 -13.39 -21.54 17.34
C GLN A 102 -14.45 -20.46 17.65
N LYS A 103 -15.34 -20.71 18.62
CA LYS A 103 -16.31 -19.70 19.09
C LYS A 103 -15.60 -18.51 19.72
N PHE A 104 -14.67 -18.75 20.65
CA PHE A 104 -13.88 -17.69 21.28
C PHE A 104 -13.07 -16.87 20.29
N ASP A 105 -12.44 -17.54 19.32
CA ASP A 105 -11.64 -16.86 18.29
C ASP A 105 -12.51 -15.96 17.41
N THR A 106 -13.70 -16.44 17.04
CA THR A 106 -14.67 -15.69 16.24
C THR A 106 -15.21 -14.48 17.02
N GLU A 107 -15.51 -14.65 18.31
CA GLU A 107 -15.97 -13.57 19.18
C GLU A 107 -14.89 -12.49 19.35
N LEU A 108 -13.64 -12.89 19.60
CA LEU A 108 -12.51 -11.97 19.70
C LEU A 108 -12.28 -11.22 18.39
N GLN A 109 -12.35 -11.92 17.25
CA GLN A 109 -12.20 -11.30 15.94
C GLN A 109 -13.27 -10.23 15.69
N ASN A 110 -14.54 -10.51 16.05
CA ASN A 110 -15.65 -9.57 15.92
C ASN A 110 -15.50 -8.36 16.86
N ALA A 111 -15.05 -8.60 18.09
CA ALA A 111 -14.78 -7.53 19.05
C ALA A 111 -13.66 -6.59 18.55
N LEU A 112 -12.57 -7.15 18.02
CA LEU A 112 -11.49 -6.38 17.40
C LEU A 112 -11.97 -5.61 16.18
N GLU A 113 -12.82 -6.20 15.34
CA GLU A 113 -13.36 -5.52 14.17
C GLU A 113 -14.24 -4.33 14.55
N THR A 114 -15.11 -4.52 15.54
CA THR A 114 -15.97 -3.45 16.09
C THR A 114 -15.11 -2.33 16.66
N TRP A 115 -14.08 -2.67 17.44
CA TRP A 115 -13.15 -1.70 18.01
C TRP A 115 -12.38 -0.94 16.92
N ARG A 116 -11.85 -1.62 15.89
CA ARG A 116 -11.13 -0.97 14.77
C ARG A 116 -12.00 0.06 14.06
N ARG A 117 -13.27 -0.29 13.80
CA ARG A 117 -14.23 0.62 13.14
C ARG A 117 -14.50 1.86 14.00
N ALA A 118 -14.73 1.66 15.31
CA ALA A 118 -14.94 2.75 16.25
C ALA A 118 -13.72 3.69 16.35
N GLN A 119 -12.50 3.13 16.34
CA GLN A 119 -11.27 3.93 16.36
C GLN A 119 -11.08 4.76 15.09
N VAL A 120 -11.37 4.20 13.91
CA VAL A 120 -11.29 4.96 12.66
C VAL A 120 -12.32 6.07 12.62
N GLU A 121 -13.56 5.78 13.03
CA GLU A 121 -14.62 6.78 13.10
C GLU A 121 -14.29 7.90 14.09
N SER A 122 -13.76 7.55 15.26
CA SER A 122 -13.35 8.53 16.28
C SER A 122 -12.18 9.41 15.83
N LYS A 123 -11.15 8.83 15.20
CA LYS A 123 -9.91 9.56 14.86
C LYS A 123 -9.96 10.27 13.51
N TYR A 124 -10.65 9.70 12.53
CA TYR A 124 -10.66 10.18 11.15
C TYR A 124 -12.05 10.50 10.60
N GLY A 125 -13.10 10.29 11.40
CA GLY A 125 -14.48 10.54 11.02
C GLY A 125 -15.12 9.43 10.18
N ARG A 126 -16.45 9.45 10.15
CA ARG A 126 -17.29 8.43 9.50
C ARG A 126 -17.07 8.33 7.99
N ALA A 127 -16.78 9.45 7.31
CA ALA A 127 -16.49 9.47 5.88
C ALA A 127 -15.23 8.64 5.56
N THR A 128 -14.19 8.76 6.39
CA THR A 128 -12.94 8.01 6.24
C THR A 128 -13.17 6.52 6.49
N LEU A 129 -13.94 6.16 7.53
CA LEU A 129 -14.31 4.77 7.78
C LEU A 129 -15.01 4.14 6.55
N ARG A 130 -15.92 4.86 5.89
CA ARG A 130 -16.64 4.36 4.71
C ARG A 130 -15.73 4.16 3.50
N ASN A 131 -14.75 5.04 3.30
CA ASN A 131 -13.93 5.05 2.08
C ASN A 131 -12.65 4.19 2.22
N LEU A 132 -12.01 4.19 3.39
CA LEU A 132 -10.72 3.52 3.62
C LEU A 132 -10.85 2.30 4.54
N GLY A 133 -11.91 2.23 5.35
CA GLY A 133 -12.17 1.09 6.22
C GLY A 133 -11.34 1.06 7.52
N PRO A 134 -11.52 -0.01 8.33
CA PRO A 134 -10.87 -0.21 9.63
C PRO A 134 -9.38 -0.57 9.54
N SER A 135 -8.87 -0.85 8.33
CA SER A 135 -7.45 -1.16 8.08
C SER A 135 -6.50 -0.02 8.42
N LEU A 136 -7.01 1.22 8.48
CA LEU A 136 -6.24 2.42 8.76
C LEU A 136 -5.67 2.46 10.19
N VAL A 137 -6.36 1.84 11.16
CA VAL A 137 -5.91 1.77 12.57
C VAL A 137 -5.07 0.53 12.82
N MET A 138 -5.49 -0.61 12.29
CA MET A 138 -4.84 -1.90 12.49
C MET A 138 -5.07 -2.74 11.23
N GLY A 139 -4.03 -3.34 10.66
CA GLY A 139 -4.17 -4.23 9.51
C GLY A 139 -4.81 -5.57 9.87
N GLU A 140 -5.42 -6.25 8.90
CA GLU A 140 -6.05 -7.57 9.12
C GLU A 140 -5.04 -8.61 9.62
N LYS A 141 -3.83 -8.63 9.06
CA LYS A 141 -2.75 -9.52 9.52
C LYS A 141 -2.40 -9.33 10.99
N VAL A 142 -2.49 -8.09 11.48
CA VAL A 142 -2.24 -7.77 12.89
C VAL A 142 -3.39 -8.30 13.75
N ARG A 143 -4.64 -8.06 13.34
CA ARG A 143 -5.83 -8.61 14.01
C ARG A 143 -5.77 -10.13 14.09
N ASP A 144 -5.51 -10.80 12.97
CA ASP A 144 -5.49 -12.26 12.91
C ASP A 144 -4.35 -12.82 13.77
N ARG A 145 -3.20 -12.14 13.77
CA ARG A 145 -2.08 -12.47 14.67
C ARG A 145 -2.46 -12.34 16.15
N ILE A 146 -3.26 -11.35 16.52
CA ILE A 146 -3.76 -11.20 17.91
C ILE A 146 -4.62 -12.40 18.28
N VAL A 147 -5.56 -12.79 17.41
CA VAL A 147 -6.44 -13.94 17.64
C VAL A 147 -5.61 -15.22 17.78
N ASP A 148 -4.69 -15.47 16.86
CA ASP A 148 -3.80 -16.62 16.91
C ASP A 148 -2.95 -16.66 18.18
N CYS A 149 -2.38 -15.52 18.58
CA CYS A 149 -1.57 -15.44 19.80
C CYS A 149 -2.43 -15.59 21.07
N ALA A 150 -3.68 -15.12 21.06
CA ALA A 150 -4.63 -15.31 22.16
C ALA A 150 -5.00 -16.80 22.31
N ARG A 151 -5.29 -17.49 21.20
CA ARG A 151 -5.54 -18.95 21.15
C ARG A 151 -4.42 -19.74 21.83
N HIS A 152 -3.17 -19.32 21.66
CA HIS A 152 -2.00 -20.00 22.25
C HIS A 152 -1.59 -19.42 23.62
N GLY A 153 -2.39 -18.53 24.21
CA GLY A 153 -2.10 -17.92 25.51
C GLY A 153 -0.83 -17.07 25.56
N LYS A 154 -0.39 -16.54 24.41
CA LYS A 154 0.85 -15.76 24.27
C LYS A 154 0.68 -14.30 24.67
N ILE A 155 -0.54 -13.76 24.55
CA ILE A 155 -0.85 -12.39 24.95
C ILE A 155 -1.41 -12.43 26.37
N LYS A 156 -0.58 -11.99 27.32
CA LYS A 156 -0.97 -11.81 28.74
C LYS A 156 -0.75 -10.37 29.22
N THR A 157 0.10 -9.63 28.51
CA THR A 157 0.51 -8.27 28.83
C THR A 157 0.58 -7.45 27.55
N THR A 158 0.57 -6.13 27.68
CA THR A 158 0.78 -5.19 26.57
C THR A 158 2.14 -5.39 25.90
N ALA A 159 3.19 -5.69 26.67
CA ALA A 159 4.51 -6.00 26.12
C ALA A 159 4.52 -7.26 25.23
N ASN A 160 3.71 -8.28 25.56
CA ASN A 160 3.56 -9.44 24.69
C ASN A 160 2.82 -9.09 23.40
N LEU A 161 1.80 -8.23 23.48
CA LEU A 161 1.08 -7.74 22.31
C LEU A 161 2.06 -7.05 21.36
N GLU A 162 2.78 -6.03 21.84
CA GLU A 162 3.78 -5.28 21.06
C GLU A 162 4.83 -6.21 20.43
N ARG A 163 5.35 -7.17 21.19
CA ARG A 163 6.33 -8.14 20.68
C ARG A 163 5.77 -9.01 19.55
N GLU A 164 4.54 -9.49 19.68
CA GLU A 164 3.95 -10.44 18.74
C GLU A 164 3.35 -9.78 17.50
N THR A 165 2.84 -8.55 17.61
CA THR A 165 2.15 -7.84 16.54
C THR A 165 3.01 -6.77 15.88
N LYS A 166 3.95 -6.18 16.63
CA LYS A 166 4.69 -4.96 16.25
C LYS A 166 3.77 -3.78 15.97
N TRP A 167 2.59 -3.79 16.56
CA TRP A 167 1.56 -2.75 16.45
C TRP A 167 1.55 -1.89 17.71
#